data_AF-A0A7S4M7T3-F1
#
_entry.id   AF-A0A7S4M7T3-F1
#
_cell.length_a   1.000
_cell.length_b   1.000
_cell.length_c   1.000
_cell.angle_alpha   90.00
_cell.angle_beta   90.00
_cell.angle_gamma   90.00
#
_symmetry.space_group_name_H-M   'P 1'
#
loop_
_entity.id
_entity.type
_entity.pdbx_description
1 polymer ?
#
loop_
_entity_poly.entity_id
_entity_poly.type
_entity_poly.pdbx_seq_one_letter_code
_entity_poly.pdbx_strand_id
1 'polypeptide(L)'
;SRDPNNNCQFPPCPAGCTKDVLVCPDGITAMTRDPTNKCEFPPCPDPLPCTKDLFECPDGTYVKRDLNNNCQYPPCPAGCMKDVFVCPDGTTAMTRDPANKCEFPPCPDPLFCTEEVFECPDRTYVSRDPNNNCQFPPCPAGCTKDVLVCPDGITAMTRDPTNKCEFPPCPDPLPC
;
A
#
# COMPACT_ATOMS: atom_id res chain seq x y z
N SER A 1 -48.39 -79.13 0.00
CA SER A 1 -49.32 -79.92 -0.82
C SER A 1 -48.92 -79.72 -2.27
N ARG A 2 -48.59 -80.76 -3.04
CA ARG A 2 -48.25 -80.65 -4.47
C ARG A 2 -49.51 -80.96 -5.28
N ASP A 3 -49.99 -79.96 -6.03
CA ASP A 3 -51.06 -80.09 -7.02
C ASP A 3 -50.54 -80.85 -8.25
N PRO A 4 -51.27 -81.85 -8.82
CA PRO A 4 -50.83 -82.63 -9.97
C PRO A 4 -50.86 -81.89 -11.32
N ASN A 5 -51.44 -80.68 -11.42
CA ASN A 5 -51.59 -79.97 -12.69
C ASN A 5 -50.49 -78.94 -12.92
N ASN A 6 -49.29 -79.46 -13.18
CA ASN A 6 -48.10 -78.70 -13.57
C ASN A 6 -48.37 -77.70 -14.70
N ASN A 7 -48.70 -76.46 -14.33
CA ASN A 7 -48.30 -75.26 -15.04
C ASN A 7 -47.49 -74.39 -14.07
N CYS A 8 -46.20 -74.73 -13.93
CA CYS A 8 -45.22 -73.93 -13.21
C CYS A 8 -44.96 -72.56 -13.89
N GLN A 9 -45.98 -71.70 -13.98
CA GLN A 9 -45.77 -70.29 -14.25
C GLN A 9 -45.59 -69.57 -12.92
N PHE A 10 -44.34 -69.28 -12.58
CA PHE A 10 -44.06 -68.25 -11.59
C PHE A 10 -44.63 -66.93 -12.12
N PRO A 11 -45.32 -66.13 -11.27
CA PRO A 11 -45.71 -64.78 -11.65
C PRO A 11 -44.45 -64.01 -12.10
N PRO A 12 -44.54 -63.18 -13.16
CA PRO A 12 -43.40 -62.37 -13.60
C PRO A 12 -42.87 -61.59 -12.40
N CYS A 13 -41.56 -61.68 -12.18
CA CYS A 13 -40.89 -60.94 -11.12
C CYS A 13 -41.35 -59.48 -11.15
N PRO A 14 -41.69 -58.86 -10.01
CA PRO A 14 -41.97 -57.43 -9.99
C PRO A 14 -40.79 -56.72 -10.63
N ALA A 15 -41.06 -55.87 -11.62
CA ALA A 15 -40.07 -55.23 -12.49
C ALA A 15 -39.14 -54.30 -11.67
N GLY A 16 -38.19 -54.90 -10.96
CA GLY A 16 -37.14 -54.22 -10.24
C GLY A 16 -35.91 -54.12 -11.12
N CYS A 17 -35.35 -52.92 -11.23
CA CYS A 17 -34.08 -52.72 -11.89
C CYS A 17 -32.93 -53.36 -11.08
N THR A 18 -31.80 -53.59 -11.75
CA THR A 18 -30.56 -53.92 -11.04
C THR A 18 -30.20 -52.79 -10.09
N LYS A 19 -29.69 -53.16 -8.90
CA LYS A 19 -29.34 -52.23 -7.82
C LYS A 19 -27.89 -51.75 -7.92
N ASP A 20 -27.46 -51.40 -9.13
CA ASP A 20 -26.17 -50.76 -9.39
C ASP A 20 -26.28 -49.23 -9.23
N VAL A 21 -25.16 -48.62 -8.83
CA VAL A 21 -25.05 -47.20 -8.52
C VAL A 21 -24.11 -46.54 -9.52
N LEU A 22 -24.57 -45.46 -10.15
CA LEU A 22 -23.75 -44.57 -10.95
C LEU A 22 -23.30 -43.40 -10.09
N VAL A 23 -21.99 -43.25 -9.89
CA VAL A 23 -21.42 -42.04 -9.27
C VAL A 23 -21.19 -41.01 -10.37
N CYS A 24 -21.75 -39.82 -10.20
CA CYS A 24 -21.61 -38.72 -11.15
C CYS A 24 -20.20 -38.09 -11.13
N PRO A 25 -19.82 -37.29 -12.14
CA PRO A 25 -18.50 -36.66 -12.23
C PRO A 25 -18.13 -35.74 -11.05
N ASP A 26 -19.12 -35.28 -10.27
CA ASP A 26 -18.91 -34.51 -9.04
C ASP A 26 -18.37 -35.34 -7.88
N GLY A 27 -18.36 -36.68 -8.00
CA GLY A 27 -17.88 -37.61 -6.98
C GLY A 27 -18.76 -37.71 -5.73
N ILE A 28 -19.86 -36.96 -5.66
CA ILE A 28 -20.75 -36.86 -4.49
C ILE A 28 -22.14 -37.39 -4.83
N THR A 29 -22.63 -37.13 -6.04
CA THR A 29 -23.96 -37.54 -6.45
C THR A 29 -23.94 -38.99 -6.92
N ALA A 30 -24.82 -39.81 -6.34
CA ALA A 30 -24.95 -41.23 -6.65
C ALA A 30 -26.39 -41.54 -7.09
N MET A 31 -26.56 -42.11 -8.27
CA MET A 31 -27.84 -42.40 -8.89
C MET A 31 -28.09 -43.90 -8.98
N THR A 32 -29.36 -44.31 -8.92
CA THR A 32 -29.81 -45.69 -9.17
C THR A 32 -30.67 -45.73 -10.43
N ARG A 33 -30.86 -46.93 -10.99
CA ARG A 33 -31.72 -47.13 -12.16
C ARG A 33 -33.18 -46.77 -11.86
N ASP A 34 -33.84 -46.14 -12.84
CA ASP A 34 -35.23 -45.72 -12.75
C ASP A 34 -36.17 -46.76 -13.40
N PRO A 35 -37.08 -47.40 -12.64
CA PRO A 35 -38.05 -48.38 -13.16
C PRO A 35 -39.01 -47.81 -14.20
N THR A 36 -39.24 -46.50 -14.20
CA THR A 36 -40.12 -45.80 -15.15
C THR A 36 -39.41 -45.40 -16.44
N ASN A 37 -38.07 -45.37 -16.43
CA ASN A 37 -37.23 -45.05 -17.59
C ASN A 37 -36.47 -46.29 -18.09
N LYS A 38 -37.18 -47.42 -18.26
CA LYS A 38 -36.60 -48.67 -18.79
C LYS A 38 -35.34 -49.14 -18.04
N CYS A 39 -35.25 -48.85 -16.73
CA CYS A 39 -34.07 -49.15 -15.92
C CYS A 39 -32.78 -48.47 -16.37
N GLU A 40 -32.86 -47.34 -17.06
CA GLU A 40 -31.70 -46.49 -17.34
C GLU A 40 -31.36 -45.60 -16.13
N PHE A 41 -30.11 -45.13 -16.08
CA PHE A 41 -29.74 -44.09 -15.13
C PHE A 41 -30.34 -42.75 -15.58
N PRO A 42 -30.95 -41.96 -14.68
CA PRO A 42 -31.27 -40.58 -14.97
C PRO A 42 -29.98 -39.79 -15.29
N PRO A 43 -30.07 -38.71 -16.09
CA PRO A 43 -28.92 -37.84 -16.33
C PRO A 43 -28.40 -37.29 -15.00
N CYS A 44 -27.08 -37.17 -14.88
CA CYS A 44 -26.48 -36.49 -13.74
C CYS A 44 -27.03 -35.06 -13.67
N PRO A 45 -27.35 -34.54 -12.47
CA PRO A 45 -27.65 -33.14 -12.30
C PRO A 45 -26.49 -32.31 -12.86
N ASP A 46 -26.80 -31.16 -13.47
CA ASP A 46 -25.78 -30.19 -13.79
C ASP A 46 -24.95 -29.91 -12.52
N PRO A 47 -23.61 -29.86 -12.61
CA PRO A 47 -22.76 -29.66 -11.45
C PRO A 47 -23.31 -28.45 -10.69
N LEU A 48 -23.71 -28.68 -9.43
CA LEU A 48 -24.20 -27.63 -8.56
C LEU A 48 -23.19 -26.49 -8.64
N PRO A 49 -23.58 -25.31 -9.15
CA PRO A 49 -22.67 -24.19 -9.19
C PRO A 49 -22.19 -23.96 -7.75
N CYS A 50 -20.86 -23.83 -7.56
CA CYS A 50 -20.32 -23.47 -6.26
C CYS A 50 -21.12 -22.29 -5.70
N THR A 51 -21.20 -22.21 -4.37
CA THR A 51 -21.77 -21.03 -3.73
C THR A 51 -21.13 -19.77 -4.32
N LYS A 52 -21.96 -18.76 -4.60
CA LYS A 52 -21.53 -17.53 -5.29
C LYS A 52 -20.89 -16.53 -4.32
N ASP A 53 -20.35 -17.02 -3.20
CA ASP A 53 -19.67 -16.23 -2.20
C ASP A 53 -18.28 -15.79 -2.70
N LEU A 54 -17.94 -14.55 -2.42
CA LEU A 54 -16.65 -13.94 -2.76
C LEU A 54 -15.76 -13.94 -1.52
N PHE A 55 -14.48 -14.23 -1.71
CA PHE A 55 -13.46 -14.06 -0.68
C PHE A 55 -12.64 -12.81 -1.02
N GLU A 56 -12.62 -11.84 -0.09
CA GLU A 56 -11.82 -10.64 -0.21
C GLU A 56 -10.37 -10.93 0.15
N CYS A 57 -9.46 -10.60 -0.77
CA CYS A 57 -8.03 -10.75 -0.61
C CYS A 57 -7.41 -9.55 0.11
N PRO A 58 -6.19 -9.67 0.68
CA PRO A 58 -5.50 -8.57 1.34
C PRO A 58 -5.21 -7.37 0.43
N ASP A 59 -5.18 -7.57 -0.89
CA ASP A 59 -5.05 -6.52 -1.90
C ASP A 59 -6.40 -5.87 -2.26
N GLY A 60 -7.50 -6.23 -1.58
CA GLY A 60 -8.85 -5.75 -1.87
C GLY A 60 -9.49 -6.37 -3.11
N THR A 61 -8.80 -7.31 -3.80
CA THR A 61 -9.42 -8.07 -4.89
C THR A 61 -10.33 -9.17 -4.34
N TYR A 62 -11.13 -9.77 -5.22
CA TYR A 62 -12.06 -10.82 -4.83
C TYR A 62 -11.78 -12.08 -5.63
N VAL A 63 -11.68 -13.22 -4.94
CA VAL A 63 -11.63 -14.54 -5.57
C VAL A 63 -12.95 -15.28 -5.35
N LYS A 64 -13.34 -16.06 -6.35
CA LYS A 64 -14.51 -16.93 -6.31
C LYS A 64 -14.07 -18.39 -6.19
N ARG A 65 -14.98 -19.23 -5.72
CA ARG A 65 -14.76 -20.68 -5.67
C ARG A 65 -14.46 -21.24 -7.06
N ASP A 66 -13.46 -22.10 -7.13
CA ASP A 66 -13.06 -22.78 -8.36
C ASP A 66 -13.72 -24.16 -8.43
N LEU A 67 -14.53 -24.38 -9.47
CA LEU A 67 -15.21 -25.65 -9.72
C LEU A 67 -14.21 -26.80 -9.94
N ASN A 68 -13.05 -26.51 -10.53
CA ASN A 68 -12.02 -27.51 -10.79
C ASN A 68 -11.18 -27.84 -9.54
N ASN A 69 -11.35 -27.07 -8.47
CA ASN A 69 -10.65 -27.25 -7.19
C ASN A 69 -11.65 -27.53 -6.04
N ASN A 70 -12.65 -28.38 -6.29
CA ASN A 70 -13.65 -28.78 -5.30
C ASN A 70 -14.34 -27.57 -4.61
N CYS A 71 -14.66 -26.53 -5.38
CA CYS A 71 -15.24 -25.29 -4.88
C CYS A 71 -14.42 -24.59 -3.78
N GLN A 72 -13.11 -24.80 -3.73
CA GLN A 72 -12.21 -24.04 -2.86
C GLN A 72 -11.86 -22.68 -3.47
N TYR A 73 -11.48 -21.74 -2.61
CA TYR A 73 -10.92 -20.47 -3.08
C TYR A 73 -9.51 -20.68 -3.62
N PRO A 74 -9.17 -20.14 -4.80
CA PRO A 74 -7.78 -20.10 -5.26
C PRO A 74 -6.97 -19.16 -4.35
N PRO A 75 -5.63 -19.28 -4.34
CA PRO A 75 -4.78 -18.32 -3.65
C PRO A 75 -5.00 -16.90 -4.20
N CYS A 76 -4.89 -15.91 -3.31
CA CYS A 76 -4.95 -14.51 -3.70
C CYS A 76 -3.83 -14.16 -4.71
N PRO A 77 -4.08 -13.20 -5.61
CA PRO A 77 -3.04 -12.69 -6.50
C PRO A 77 -1.80 -12.25 -5.71
N ALA A 78 -0.62 -12.48 -6.27
CA ALA A 78 0.62 -12.05 -5.64
C ALA A 78 0.78 -10.53 -5.79
N GLY A 79 0.90 -9.82 -4.66
CA GLY A 79 1.15 -8.38 -4.60
C GLY A 79 0.01 -7.60 -3.93
N CYS A 80 0.20 -6.29 -3.79
CA CYS A 80 -0.82 -5.38 -3.28
C CYS A 80 -1.50 -4.64 -4.43
N MET A 81 -2.66 -4.03 -4.15
CA MET A 81 -3.29 -3.11 -5.08
C MET A 81 -2.31 -1.99 -5.42
N LYS A 82 -2.31 -1.58 -6.70
CA LYS A 82 -1.45 -0.50 -7.22
C LYS A 82 -2.16 0.85 -7.13
N ASP A 83 -2.78 1.13 -5.99
CA ASP A 83 -3.33 2.44 -5.65
C ASP A 83 -2.26 3.32 -4.98
N VAL A 84 -2.51 4.63 -5.04
CA VAL A 84 -1.60 5.65 -4.53
C VAL A 84 -2.34 6.46 -3.46
N PHE A 85 -1.70 6.62 -2.31
CA PHE A 85 -2.11 7.52 -1.25
C PHE A 85 -1.24 8.78 -1.28
N VAL A 86 -1.86 9.95 -1.27
CA VAL A 86 -1.15 11.24 -1.21
C VAL A 86 -1.27 11.79 0.20
N CYS A 87 -0.15 12.16 0.80
CA CYS A 87 -0.13 12.75 2.13
C CYS A 87 -0.92 14.07 2.20
N PRO A 88 -1.45 14.46 3.38
CA PRO A 88 -2.22 15.70 3.54
C PRO A 88 -1.47 16.98 3.14
N ASP A 89 -0.14 16.96 3.20
CA ASP A 89 0.75 18.04 2.78
C ASP A 89 0.96 18.10 1.25
N GLY A 90 0.47 17.11 0.51
CA GLY A 90 0.61 16.98 -0.94
C GLY A 90 2.01 16.59 -1.42
N THR A 91 2.97 16.31 -0.52
CA THR A 91 4.38 16.15 -0.90
C THR A 91 4.73 14.75 -1.38
N THR A 92 4.01 13.73 -0.89
CA THR A 92 4.40 12.33 -1.05
C THR A 92 3.24 11.47 -1.56
N ALA A 93 3.51 10.74 -2.64
CA ALA A 93 2.64 9.70 -3.19
C ALA A 93 3.19 8.31 -2.79
N MET A 94 2.45 7.57 -1.99
CA MET A 94 2.85 6.27 -1.43
C MET A 94 2.01 5.15 -2.00
N THR A 95 2.61 3.98 -2.17
CA THR A 95 1.91 2.74 -2.53
C THR A 95 1.81 1.82 -1.32
N ARG A 96 0.92 0.84 -1.38
CA ARG A 96 0.81 -0.21 -0.38
C ARG A 96 2.11 -0.99 -0.23
N ASP A 97 2.47 -1.33 1.01
CA ASP A 97 3.67 -2.10 1.33
C ASP A 97 3.33 -3.60 1.52
N PRO A 98 3.87 -4.51 0.66
CA PRO A 98 3.70 -5.95 0.81
C PRO A 98 4.22 -6.51 2.15
N ALA A 99 5.23 -5.88 2.75
CA ALA A 99 5.75 -6.29 4.06
C ALA A 99 4.83 -5.85 5.22
N ASN A 100 4.00 -4.83 5.01
CA ASN A 100 3.06 -4.30 5.98
C ASN A 100 1.60 -4.64 5.64
N LYS A 101 1.33 -5.89 5.27
CA LYS A 101 -0.03 -6.40 4.96
C LYS A 101 -0.79 -5.55 3.93
N CYS A 102 -0.09 -4.98 2.95
CA CYS A 102 -0.67 -4.10 1.94
C CYS A 102 -1.34 -2.82 2.51
N GLU A 103 -0.91 -2.37 3.67
CA GLU A 103 -1.27 -1.04 4.19
C GLU A 103 -0.37 0.03 3.60
N PHE A 104 -0.85 1.28 3.61
CA PHE A 104 0.00 2.42 3.29
C PHE A 104 0.99 2.68 4.43
N PRO A 105 2.26 3.00 4.13
CA PRO A 105 3.18 3.50 5.15
C PRO A 105 2.68 4.86 5.70
N PRO A 106 3.09 5.24 6.92
CA PRO A 106 2.76 6.56 7.46
C PRO A 106 3.41 7.67 6.64
N CYS A 107 2.77 8.84 6.61
CA CYS A 107 3.35 10.02 5.99
C CYS A 107 4.66 10.41 6.70
N PRO A 108 5.69 10.84 5.96
CA PRO A 108 6.90 11.36 6.57
C PRO A 108 6.55 12.62 7.38
N ASP A 109 7.19 12.76 8.53
CA ASP A 109 7.05 13.98 9.33
C ASP A 109 7.66 15.16 8.56
N PRO A 110 6.95 16.29 8.44
CA PRO A 110 7.53 17.51 7.88
C PRO A 110 8.75 17.94 8.71
N LEU A 111 9.89 18.10 8.03
CA LEU A 111 11.12 18.56 8.67
C LEU A 111 11.00 20.05 8.98
N PHE A 112 10.69 20.38 10.24
CA PHE A 112 10.70 21.75 10.74
C PHE A 112 11.99 22.03 11.50
N CYS A 113 12.71 23.10 11.12
CA CYS A 113 13.79 23.63 11.93
C CYS A 113 13.25 24.59 12.98
N THR A 114 13.99 24.79 14.07
CA THR A 114 13.69 25.83 15.05
C THR A 114 13.78 27.21 14.39
N GLU A 115 12.91 28.15 14.80
CA GLU A 115 12.83 29.52 14.25
C GLU A 115 13.96 30.46 14.73
N GLU A 116 15.06 29.91 15.23
CA GLU A 116 16.19 30.69 15.68
C GLU A 116 16.94 31.34 14.51
N VAL A 117 17.46 32.54 14.78
CA VAL A 117 18.27 33.32 13.84
C VAL A 117 19.67 33.51 14.40
N PHE A 118 20.66 33.49 13.53
CA PHE A 118 22.04 33.80 13.83
C PHE A 118 22.40 35.15 13.23
N GLU A 119 22.86 36.09 14.07
CA GLU A 119 23.33 37.39 13.63
C GLU A 119 24.76 37.29 13.10
N CYS A 120 24.93 37.68 11.84
CA CYS A 120 26.20 37.73 11.16
C CYS A 120 27.00 38.98 11.53
N PRO A 121 28.35 38.98 11.34
CA PRO A 121 29.18 40.15 11.64
C PRO A 121 28.78 41.41 10.88
N ASP A 122 28.22 41.26 9.68
CA ASP A 122 27.69 42.35 8.85
C ASP A 122 26.31 42.87 9.31
N ARG A 123 25.81 42.39 10.46
CA ARG A 123 24.48 42.66 11.03
C ARG A 123 23.31 42.15 10.21
N THR A 124 23.55 41.21 9.30
CA THR A 124 22.49 40.42 8.67
C THR A 124 22.11 39.22 9.55
N TYR A 125 21.01 38.55 9.22
CA TYR A 125 20.53 37.38 9.95
C TYR A 125 20.40 36.19 9.02
N VAL A 126 20.83 35.02 9.47
CA VAL A 126 20.59 33.74 8.78
C VAL A 126 19.76 32.82 9.67
N SER A 127 18.84 32.07 9.08
CA SER A 127 18.04 31.05 9.77
C SER A 127 18.56 29.65 9.45
N ARG A 128 18.12 28.64 10.21
CA ARG A 128 18.42 27.24 9.91
C ARG A 128 17.86 26.83 8.54
N ASP A 129 18.64 26.04 7.79
CA ASP A 129 18.24 25.52 6.48
C ASP A 129 17.72 24.08 6.59
N PRO A 130 16.43 23.82 6.26
CA PRO A 130 15.85 22.47 6.24
C PRO A 130 16.60 21.51 5.30
N ASN A 131 17.24 22.01 4.25
CA ASN A 131 17.99 21.19 3.31
C ASN A 131 19.41 20.85 3.79
N ASN A 132 19.87 21.49 4.88
CA ASN A 132 21.19 21.30 5.46
C ASN A 132 21.11 20.80 6.90
N ASN A 133 20.24 19.81 7.16
CA ASN A 133 20.01 19.23 8.49
C ASN A 133 19.77 20.30 9.57
N CYS A 134 19.02 21.35 9.22
CA CYS A 134 18.73 22.49 10.08
C CYS A 134 19.99 23.21 10.59
N GLN A 135 21.12 23.17 9.89
CA GLN A 135 22.30 23.97 10.24
C GLN A 135 22.14 25.42 9.75
N PHE A 136 22.83 26.36 10.38
CA PHE A 136 22.93 27.72 9.85
C PHE A 136 23.82 27.72 8.60
N PRO A 137 23.41 28.38 7.51
CA PRO A 137 24.29 28.62 6.38
C PRO A 137 25.43 29.58 6.77
N PRO A 138 26.53 29.62 6.00
CA PRO A 138 27.58 30.61 6.23
C PRO A 138 27.05 32.03 6.04
N CYS A 139 27.59 32.97 6.82
CA CYS A 139 27.27 34.39 6.67
C CYS A 139 27.66 34.91 5.27
N PRO A 140 26.96 35.93 4.75
CA PRO A 140 27.35 36.62 3.53
C PRO A 140 28.81 37.07 3.57
N ALA A 141 29.51 36.97 2.45
CA ALA A 141 30.91 37.36 2.36
C ALA A 141 31.05 38.89 2.32
N GLY A 142 31.74 39.44 3.32
CA GLY A 142 32.13 40.86 3.38
C GLY A 142 31.24 41.70 4.29
N CYS A 143 31.73 42.88 4.64
CA CYS A 143 30.99 43.84 5.44
C CYS A 143 30.08 44.71 4.58
N THR A 144 29.07 45.33 5.20
CA THR A 144 28.34 46.42 4.58
C THR A 144 29.32 47.53 4.16
N LYS A 145 29.06 48.15 3.00
CA LYS A 145 29.95 49.14 2.37
C LYS A 145 29.65 50.57 2.81
N ASP A 146 29.22 50.75 4.05
CA ASP A 146 29.02 52.07 4.66
C ASP A 146 30.36 52.68 5.11
N VAL A 147 30.38 54.02 5.14
CA VAL A 147 31.58 54.82 5.42
C VAL A 147 31.33 55.68 6.65
N LEU A 148 32.26 55.62 7.61
CA LEU A 148 32.34 56.53 8.75
C LEU A 148 33.26 57.69 8.40
N VAL A 149 32.73 58.91 8.39
CA VAL A 149 33.54 60.13 8.29
C VAL A 149 33.94 60.56 9.70
N CYS A 150 35.25 60.73 9.91
CA CYS A 150 35.80 61.13 11.21
C CYS A 150 35.57 62.62 11.52
N PRO A 151 35.75 63.04 12.79
CA PRO A 151 35.54 64.44 13.20
C PRO A 151 36.43 65.47 12.47
N ASP A 152 37.56 65.03 11.90
CA ASP A 152 38.44 65.86 11.08
C ASP A 152 37.82 66.25 9.72
N GLY A 153 36.72 65.60 9.32
CA GLY A 153 36.01 65.79 8.05
C GLY A 153 36.79 65.33 6.82
N ILE A 154 37.99 64.77 7.00
CA ILE A 154 38.89 64.36 5.90
C ILE A 154 39.06 62.84 5.90
N THR A 155 39.14 62.23 7.08
CA THR A 155 39.34 60.79 7.19
C THR A 155 38.01 60.04 7.05
N ALA A 156 37.98 59.07 6.16
CA ALA A 156 36.84 58.20 5.91
C ALA A 156 37.26 56.74 6.10
N MET A 157 36.54 56.01 6.95
CA MET A 157 36.81 54.62 7.30
C MET A 157 35.70 53.70 6.78
N THR A 158 36.07 52.51 6.33
CA THR A 158 35.14 51.42 6.04
C THR A 158 35.17 50.38 7.15
N ARG A 159 34.15 49.52 7.21
CA ARG A 159 34.11 48.39 8.14
C ARG A 159 35.28 47.43 7.91
N ASP A 160 35.83 46.92 9.00
CA ASP A 160 36.94 45.96 8.99
C ASP A 160 36.43 44.51 9.06
N PRO A 161 36.62 43.68 8.01
CA PRO A 161 36.21 42.27 8.00
C PRO A 161 36.87 41.42 9.10
N THR A 162 38.02 41.84 9.61
CA THR A 162 38.76 41.14 10.67
C THR A 162 38.32 41.55 12.07
N ASN A 163 37.67 42.71 12.21
CA ASN A 163 37.14 43.23 13.47
C ASN A 163 35.61 43.22 13.49
N LYS A 164 35.00 42.07 13.17
CA LYS A 164 33.53 41.86 13.17
C LYS A 164 32.76 42.96 12.41
N CYS A 165 33.32 43.46 11.32
CA CYS A 165 32.74 44.54 10.53
C CYS A 165 32.45 45.82 11.34
N GLU A 166 33.18 46.07 12.41
CA GLU A 166 33.15 47.36 13.12
C GLU A 166 34.06 48.37 12.43
N PHE A 167 33.78 49.65 12.66
CA PHE A 167 34.68 50.70 12.19
C PHE A 167 35.96 50.71 13.04
N PRO A 168 37.15 50.82 12.42
CA PRO A 168 38.37 51.11 13.15
C PRO A 168 38.24 52.50 13.83
N PRO A 169 38.95 52.73 14.96
CA PRO A 169 38.96 54.03 15.62
C PRO A 169 39.51 55.11 14.68
N CYS A 170 38.95 56.31 14.75
CA CYS A 170 39.51 57.46 14.05
C CYS A 170 40.93 57.75 14.56
N PRO A 171 41.87 58.10 13.68
CA PRO A 171 43.22 58.47 14.09
C PRO A 171 43.17 59.70 15.00
N ASP A 172 44.05 59.73 16.00
CA ASP A 172 44.21 60.91 16.85
C ASP A 172 44.64 62.11 16.00
N PRO A 173 44.13 63.32 16.28
CA PRO A 173 44.64 64.52 15.63
C PRO A 173 46.14 64.62 15.90
N LEU A 174 46.94 64.72 14.83
CA LEU A 174 48.38 64.89 14.94
C LEU A 174 48.67 66.06 15.91
N PRO A 175 49.53 65.85 16.93
CA PRO A 175 49.92 66.94 17.80
C PRO A 175 50.60 68.01 16.94
N CYS A 176 50.10 69.24 17.05
CA CYS A 176 50.60 70.41 16.34
C CYS A 176 52.02 70.77 16.79
#